data_AF-A0A196MGF1-F1
#
_entry.id   AF-A0A196MGF1-F1
#
_cell.length_a   1.000
_cell.length_b   1.000
_cell.length_c   1.000
_cell.angle_alpha   90.00
_cell.angle_beta   90.00
_cell.angle_gamma   90.00
#
_symmetry.space_group_name_H-M   'P 1'
#
loop_
_entity.id
_entity.type
_entity.pdbx_description
1 polymer ?
#
loop_
_entity_poly.entity_id
_entity_poly.type
_entity_poly.pdbx_seq_one_letter_code
_entity_poly.pdbx_strand_id
1 'polypeptide(L)' 'MKLSDRFRGFLLLQNMMLKDFIRDSVANGSIATEDATRLNRVGTLNLQEIARWDRDLSSGGGSKSPCQDRAE' A
#
# COMPACT_ATOMS: atom_id res chain seq x y z
N MET A 1 10.46 -4.59 15.92
CA MET A 1 9.70 -4.37 14.67
C MET A 1 9.30 -2.91 14.61
N LYS A 2 9.71 -2.17 13.57
CA LYS A 2 9.44 -0.72 13.47
C LYS A 2 7.96 -0.48 13.18
N LEU A 3 7.44 0.71 13.54
CA LEU A 3 6.05 1.08 13.26
C LEU A 3 5.75 1.02 11.75
N SER A 4 6.73 1.39 10.91
CA SER A 4 6.68 1.25 9.45
C SER A 4 6.38 -0.18 9.01
N ASP A 5 7.05 -1.17 9.62
CA ASP A 5 6.91 -2.58 9.25
C ASP A 5 5.53 -3.11 9.64
N ARG A 6 5.02 -2.67 10.80
CA ARG A 6 3.67 -3.03 11.27
C ARG A 6 2.60 -2.41 10.37
N PHE A 7 2.76 -1.13 10.02
CA PHE A 7 1.82 -0.42 9.16
C PHE A 7 1.80 -1.03 7.75
N ARG A 8 2.97 -1.33 7.17
CA ARG A 8 3.11 -2.03 5.89
C ARG A 8 2.46 -3.41 5.93
N GLY A 9 2.72 -4.19 6.99
CA GLY A 9 2.10 -5.51 7.18
C GLY A 9 0.57 -5.44 7.24
N PHE A 10 0.02 -4.48 7.98
CA PHE A 10 -1.41 -4.24 8.05
C PHE A 10 -2.02 -3.93 6.68
N LEU A 11 -1.42 -3.03 5.91
CA LEU A 11 -1.92 -2.66 4.57
C LEU A 11 -1.87 -3.83 3.58
N LEU A 12 -0.81 -4.64 3.63
CA LEU A 12 -0.71 -5.85 2.81
C LEU A 12 -1.78 -6.87 3.20
N LEU A 13 -2.04 -7.05 4.50
CA LEU A 13 -3.10 -7.93 4.98
C LEU A 13 -4.47 -7.47 4.51
N GLN A 14 -4.79 -6.18 4.64
CA GLN A 14 -6.06 -5.62 4.15
C GLN A 14 -6.24 -5.86 2.65
N ASN A 15 -5.17 -5.69 1.86
CA ASN A 15 -5.23 -5.91 0.42
C ASN A 15 -5.36 -7.40 0.04
N MET A 16 -4.78 -8.29 0.84
CA MET A 16 -4.98 -9.74 0.68
C MET A 16 -6.43 -10.13 0.97
N MET A 17 -7.01 -9.63 2.07
CA MET A 17 -8.42 -9.86 2.40
C MET A 17 -9.37 -9.34 1.31
N LEU A 18 -9.06 -8.19 0.70
CA LEU A 18 -9.84 -7.67 -0.44
C LEU A 18 -9.81 -8.64 -1.62
N LYS A 19 -8.65 -9.21 -1.96
CA LYS A 19 -8.54 -10.19 -3.05
C LYS A 19 -9.30 -11.47 -2.76
N ASP A 20 -9.22 -11.97 -1.53
CA ASP A 20 -9.98 -13.15 -1.10
C ASP A 20 -11.49 -12.87 -1.17
N PHE A 21 -11.94 -11.71 -0.68
CA PHE A 21 -13.33 -11.28 -0.80
C PHE A 21 -13.82 -11.25 -2.26
N ILE A 22 -13.03 -10.68 -3.18
CA ILE A 22 -13.38 -10.63 -4.60
C ILE A 22 -13.49 -12.04 -5.18
N ARG A 23 -12.49 -12.89 -4.91
CA ARG A 23 -12.46 -14.27 -5.41
C ARG A 23 -13.70 -15.05 -4.95
N ASP A 24 -13.98 -15.00 -3.66
CA ASP A 24 -15.08 -15.74 -3.06
C ASP A 24 -16.44 -15.19 -3.53
N SER A 25 -16.55 -13.87 -3.68
CA SER A 25 -17.77 -13.23 -4.19
C SER A 25 -18.04 -13.56 -5.66
N VAL A 26 -17.01 -13.63 -6.50
CA VAL A 26 -17.15 -14.07 -7.90
C VAL A 26 -17.54 -15.54 -7.96
N ALA A 27 -16.88 -16.40 -7.18
CA ALA A 27 -17.18 -17.83 -7.14
C ALA A 27 -18.63 -18.10 -6.69
N ASN A 28 -19.14 -17.30 -5.75
CA ASN A 28 -20.51 -17.41 -5.25
C ASN A 28 -21.54 -16.63 -6.08
N GLY A 29 -21.13 -15.93 -7.14
CA GLY A 29 -22.01 -15.10 -7.96
C GLY A 29 -22.65 -13.93 -7.21
N SER A 30 -22.07 -13.49 -6.08
CA SER A 30 -22.63 -12.44 -5.22
C SER A 30 -22.28 -11.03 -5.69
N ILE A 31 -21.37 -10.88 -6.65
CA ILE A 31 -21.02 -9.60 -7.29
C ILE A 31 -20.98 -9.74 -8.81
N ALA A 32 -21.30 -8.66 -9.52
CA ALA A 32 -21.17 -8.61 -10.96
C ALA A 32 -19.69 -8.62 -11.39
N THR A 33 -19.42 -9.17 -12.56
CA THR A 33 -18.06 -9.23 -13.15
C THR A 33 -17.43 -7.83 -13.30
N GLU A 34 -18.23 -6.83 -13.62
CA GLU A 34 -17.76 -5.44 -13.72
C GLU A 34 -17.27 -4.90 -12.37
N ASP A 35 -18.06 -5.11 -11.31
CA ASP A 35 -17.67 -4.70 -9.96
C ASP A 35 -16.43 -5.46 -9.46
N ALA A 36 -16.35 -6.77 -9.73
CA ALA A 36 -15.16 -7.57 -9.45
C ALA A 36 -13.92 -7.00 -10.16
N THR A 37 -14.06 -6.58 -11.41
CA THR A 37 -12.96 -5.97 -12.20
C THR A 37 -12.53 -4.63 -11.60
N ARG A 38 -13.49 -3.78 -11.21
CA ARG A 38 -13.20 -2.49 -10.56
C ARG A 38 -12.50 -2.69 -9.22
N LEU A 39 -12.96 -3.62 -8.40
CA LEU A 39 -12.34 -3.95 -7.11
C LEU A 39 -10.94 -4.54 -7.28
N ASN A 40 -10.73 -5.39 -8.29
CA ASN A 40 -9.41 -5.95 -8.57
C ASN A 40 -8.40 -4.86 -9.02
N ARG A 41 -8.88 -3.86 -9.76
CA ARG A 41 -8.08 -2.66 -10.09
C ARG A 41 -7.70 -1.88 -8.84
N VAL A 42 -8.63 -1.68 -7.89
CA VAL A 42 -8.33 -1.06 -6.59
C VAL A 42 -7.25 -1.83 -5.85
N GLY A 43 -7.36 -3.17 -5.77
CA GLY A 43 -6.34 -4.00 -5.12
C GLY A 43 -4.95 -3.87 -5.75
N THR A 44 -4.88 -3.69 -7.07
CA THR A 44 -3.62 -3.43 -7.79
C THR A 44 -3.04 -2.06 -7.46
N LEU A 45 -3.87 -1.01 -7.45
CA LEU A 45 -3.44 0.35 -7.10
C LEU A 45 -2.95 0.42 -5.65
N ASN A 46 -3.60 -0.29 -4.72
CA ASN A 46 -3.16 -0.38 -3.33
C ASN A 46 -1.74 -0.95 -3.20
N LEU A 47 -1.37 -1.97 -3.98
CA LEU A 47 0.00 -2.49 -3.96
C LEU A 47 1.02 -1.46 -4.44
N GLN A 48 0.68 -0.71 -5.48
CA GLN A 48 1.55 0.34 -6.01
C GLN A 48 1.77 1.45 -4.97
N GLU A 49 0.71 1.84 -4.27
CA GLU A 49 0.77 2.87 -3.23
C GLU A 49 1.56 2.40 -1.99
N ILE A 50 1.37 1.16 -1.56
CA ILE A 50 2.19 0.56 -0.49
C ILE A 50 3.67 0.57 -0.87
N ALA A 51 4.00 0.20 -2.12
CA ALA A 51 5.38 0.22 -2.59
C ALA A 51 5.95 1.65 -2.70
N ARG A 52 5.11 2.65 -3.01
CA ARG A 52 5.49 4.06 -2.98
C ARG A 52 5.84 4.50 -1.56
N TRP A 53 4.96 4.24 -0.59
CA TRP A 53 5.22 4.57 0.81
C TRP A 53 6.45 3.87 1.36
N ASP A 54 6.72 2.62 0.96
CA ASP A 54 7.93 1.89 1.37
C ASP A 54 9.20 2.65 0.94
N ARG A 55 9.22 3.18 -0.29
CA ARG A 55 10.33 4.01 -0.80
C ARG A 55 10.44 5.35 -0.09
N ASP A 56 9.31 6.03 0.11
CA ASP A 56 9.27 7.36 0.73
C ASP A 56 9.74 7.30 2.20
N LEU A 57 9.29 6.28 2.94
CA LEU A 57 9.69 6.07 4.34
C LEU A 57 11.13 5.56 4.48
N SER A 58 11.62 4.81 3.51
CA SER A 58 13.02 4.35 3.48
C SER A 58 14.00 5.48 3.12
N SER A 59 13.57 6.45 2.31
CA SER A 59 14.39 7.60 1.88
C SER A 59 14.33 8.79 2.87
N GLY A 60 13.29 8.88 3.69
CA GLY A 60 13.09 9.96 4.67
C GLY A 60 14.04 9.98 5.89
N GLY A 61 14.93 8.99 6.05
CA GLY A 61 15.97 9.00 7.09
C GLY A 61 17.17 9.92 6.80
N GLY A 62 17.20 10.52 5.61
CA GLY A 62 18.28 11.36 5.12
C GLY A 62 17.85 12.81 4.85
N SER A 63 17.03 13.42 5.70
CA SER A 63 16.92 14.88 5.69
C SER A 63 18.21 15.46 6.31
N LYS A 64 19.28 15.51 5.51
CA LYS A 64 20.36 16.46 5.78
C LYS A 64 19.73 17.84 5.69
N SER A 65 19.59 18.49 6.84
CA SER A 65 19.28 19.91 6.94
C SER A 65 20.19 20.70 5.98
N PRO A 66 19.66 21.46 5.02
CA PRO A 66 20.47 22.32 4.17
C PRO A 66 20.68 23.65 4.87
N CYS A 67 21.28 23.67 6.07
CA CYS A 67 21.56 24.92 6.78
C CYS A 67 22.60 24.70 7.90
N GLN A 68 23.81 24.29 7.53
CA GLN A 68 24.97 24.47 8.39
C GLN A 68 26.22 24.62 7.53
N ASP A 69 26.29 25.72 6.78
CA ASP A 69 27.54 26.25 6.21
C ASP A 69 27.32 27.71 5.81
N ARG A 70 27.30 28.60 6.82
CA ARG A 70 27.77 29.99 6.68
C ARG A 70 28.27 30.45 8.06
N ALA A 71 29.51 30.08 8.34
CA ALA A 71 30.36 30.86 9.22
C ALA A 71 31.24 31.73 8.29
N GLU A 72 31.11 33.05 8.41
CA GLU A 72 32.13 34.07 8.16
C GLU A 72 31.67 35.37 8.82
#